data_AF-A0A1R0XHN5-F1
#
_entry.id   AF-A0A1R0XHN5-F1
#
_cell.length_a   1.000
_cell.length_b   1.000
_cell.length_c   1.000
_cell.angle_alpha   90.00
_cell.angle_beta   90.00
_cell.angle_gamma   90.00
#
_symmetry.space_group_name_H-M   'P 1'
#
loop_
_entity.id
_entity.type
_entity.pdbx_description
1 polymer ?
#
loop_
_entity_poly.entity_id
_entity_poly.type
_entity_poly.pdbx_seq_one_letter_code
_entity_poly.pdbx_strand_id
1 'polypeptide(L)'
;MRVLLTATMVLLMLAVFTVGCQNSKNPVQQNSSEPTEIKTATKEQLSKVTAKMTYEEVISILGASKDIGSGLYIIQYEYTDGQRFTLDFSSYDGLITEEDYKEIRKLINS
;
A
#
# COMPACT_ATOMS: atom_id res chain seq x y z
N MET A 1 22.28 17.39 65.45
CA MET A 1 22.90 18.20 64.37
C MET A 1 22.44 17.60 63.05
N ARG A 2 21.77 18.42 62.23
CA ARG A 2 21.22 18.04 60.92
C ARG A 2 22.38 17.73 59.97
N VAL A 3 22.31 16.63 59.23
CA VAL A 3 22.67 16.65 57.80
C VAL A 3 21.70 15.74 57.06
N LEU A 4 20.98 16.40 56.18
CA LEU A 4 19.99 15.92 55.23
C LEU A 4 20.70 15.89 53.86
N LEU A 5 20.32 14.93 53.01
CA LEU A 5 20.50 14.96 51.54
C LEU A 5 21.93 14.80 50.95
N THR A 6 22.20 13.61 50.43
CA THR A 6 22.64 13.41 49.02
C THR A 6 22.11 12.03 48.59
N ALA A 7 20.91 11.97 48.00
CA ALA A 7 20.74 11.90 46.56
C ALA A 7 21.26 10.58 45.97
N THR A 8 20.39 9.56 45.96
CA THR A 8 20.07 8.74 44.78
C THR A 8 21.14 8.68 43.70
N MET A 9 22.19 7.87 43.89
CA MET A 9 23.14 7.63 42.81
C MET A 9 23.95 6.33 42.95
N VAL A 10 23.28 5.17 42.94
CA VAL A 10 23.81 3.99 42.24
C VAL A 10 22.63 3.33 41.51
N LEU A 11 22.20 4.05 40.48
CA LEU A 11 21.30 3.64 39.44
C LEU A 11 21.91 2.42 38.72
N LEU A 12 21.18 1.31 38.77
CA LEU A 12 20.94 0.44 37.61
C LEU A 12 22.17 0.05 36.78
N MET A 13 23.01 -0.85 37.31
CA MET A 13 24.04 -1.53 36.52
C MET A 13 23.94 -3.03 36.76
N LEU A 14 23.11 -3.68 35.94
CA LEU A 14 23.39 -4.96 35.28
C LEU A 14 22.21 -5.29 34.36
N ALA A 15 22.08 -4.50 33.30
CA ALA A 15 21.36 -4.89 32.10
C ALA A 15 22.18 -6.00 31.43
N VAL A 16 21.86 -7.25 31.75
CA VAL A 16 22.32 -8.39 30.95
C VAL A 16 21.45 -8.41 29.70
N PHE A 17 21.88 -7.65 28.68
CA PHE A 17 21.43 -7.82 27.31
C PHE A 17 21.95 -9.18 26.80
N THR A 18 21.22 -10.26 27.08
CA THR A 18 21.35 -11.46 26.26
C THR A 18 20.63 -11.19 24.95
N VAL A 19 21.41 -10.73 23.98
CA VAL A 19 21.04 -10.74 22.56
C VAL A 19 20.75 -12.19 22.18
N GLY A 20 19.47 -12.50 22.06
CA GLY A 20 18.96 -13.72 21.46
C GLY A 20 18.11 -13.37 20.25
N CYS A 21 18.73 -12.92 19.16
CA CYS A 21 18.08 -12.92 17.86
C CYS A 21 17.84 -14.38 17.44
N GLN A 22 16.71 -14.97 17.83
CA GLN A 22 16.20 -16.15 17.14
C GLN A 22 15.61 -15.68 15.81
N ASN A 23 16.52 -15.59 14.86
CA ASN A 23 16.30 -15.41 13.44
C ASN A 23 15.51 -16.64 12.93
N SER A 24 14.21 -16.72 13.22
CA SER A 24 13.32 -17.64 12.53
C SER A 24 13.01 -17.04 11.16
N LYS A 25 14.02 -17.01 10.29
CA LYS A 25 13.79 -16.99 8.86
C LYS A 25 13.25 -18.38 8.52
N ASN A 26 11.96 -18.58 8.71
CA ASN A 26 11.27 -19.35 7.69
C ASN A 26 11.48 -18.56 6.40
N PRO A 27 12.13 -19.11 5.36
CA PRO A 27 11.89 -18.60 4.04
C PRO A 27 10.43 -18.97 3.75
N VAL A 28 9.50 -18.13 4.20
CA VAL A 28 8.29 -17.94 3.41
C VAL A 28 8.86 -17.44 2.10
N GLN A 29 8.89 -18.34 1.11
CA GLN A 29 8.96 -17.95 -0.28
C GLN A 29 7.79 -16.98 -0.47
N GLN A 30 8.03 -15.68 -0.28
CA GLN A 30 7.27 -14.67 -0.96
C GLN A 30 7.62 -14.88 -2.43
N ASN A 31 6.89 -15.77 -3.09
CA ASN A 31 6.55 -15.49 -4.48
C ASN A 31 5.76 -14.20 -4.42
N SER A 32 6.48 -13.07 -4.47
CA SER A 32 5.94 -11.77 -4.83
C SER A 32 5.62 -11.83 -6.33
N SER A 33 4.76 -12.77 -6.71
CA SER A 33 4.20 -12.82 -8.05
C SER A 33 3.22 -11.67 -8.12
N GLU A 34 3.54 -10.66 -8.93
CA GLU A 34 2.59 -9.62 -9.28
C GLU A 34 1.25 -10.25 -9.69
N PRO A 35 0.11 -9.64 -9.34
CA PRO A 35 -1.18 -10.19 -9.71
C PRO A 35 -1.23 -10.42 -11.23
N THR A 36 -1.55 -11.64 -11.64
CA THR A 36 -1.66 -11.99 -13.06
C THR A 36 -3.10 -11.89 -13.58
N GLU A 37 -4.06 -11.78 -12.66
CA GLU A 37 -5.49 -11.70 -12.93
C GLU A 37 -5.98 -10.25 -12.92
N ILE A 38 -6.94 -9.96 -13.81
CA ILE A 38 -7.62 -8.66 -13.85
C ILE A 38 -8.69 -8.66 -12.76
N LYS A 39 -8.63 -7.69 -11.86
CA LYS A 39 -9.59 -7.53 -10.78
C LYS A 39 -10.83 -6.78 -11.27
N THR A 40 -12.01 -7.30 -10.90
CA THR A 40 -13.27 -6.60 -11.11
C THR A 40 -13.50 -5.55 -10.02
N ALA A 41 -13.80 -4.31 -10.42
CA ALA A 41 -14.13 -3.18 -9.56
C ALA A 41 -15.62 -2.82 -9.66
N THR A 42 -16.29 -2.63 -8.52
CA THR A 42 -17.69 -2.21 -8.47
C THR A 42 -17.86 -0.69 -8.52
N LYS A 43 -19.07 -0.22 -8.80
CA LYS A 43 -19.42 1.20 -8.76
C LYS A 43 -19.14 1.83 -7.40
N GLU A 44 -19.41 1.11 -6.31
CA GLU A 44 -19.18 1.56 -4.93
C GLU A 44 -17.69 1.65 -4.59
N GLN A 45 -16.84 0.85 -5.22
CA GLN A 45 -15.39 0.97 -5.07
C GLN A 45 -14.86 2.15 -5.89
N LEU A 46 -15.27 2.24 -7.16
CA LEU A 46 -14.87 3.32 -8.07
C LEU A 46 -15.34 4.70 -7.61
N SER A 47 -16.47 4.80 -6.91
CA SER A 47 -16.94 6.07 -6.35
C SER A 47 -16.01 6.64 -5.27
N LYS A 48 -15.22 5.78 -4.60
CA LYS A 48 -14.26 6.17 -3.56
C LYS A 48 -12.91 6.61 -4.11
N VAL A 49 -12.59 6.23 -5.34
CA VAL A 49 -11.36 6.67 -6.02
C VAL A 49 -11.48 8.15 -6.32
N THR A 50 -10.44 8.93 -6.01
CA THR A 50 -10.33 10.35 -6.36
C THR A 50 -9.09 10.60 -7.21
N ALA A 51 -9.06 11.73 -7.91
CA ALA A 51 -7.83 12.20 -8.54
C ALA A 51 -6.72 12.34 -7.50
N LYS A 52 -5.46 12.23 -7.94
CA LYS A 52 -4.26 12.39 -7.11
C LYS A 52 -4.09 11.34 -6.00
N MET A 53 -4.82 10.23 -6.05
CA MET A 53 -4.53 9.06 -5.20
C MET A 53 -3.30 8.33 -5.74
N THR A 54 -2.48 7.82 -4.83
CA THR A 54 -1.34 6.94 -5.11
C THR A 54 -1.80 5.54 -5.50
N TYR A 55 -0.90 4.76 -6.10
CA TYR A 55 -1.12 3.33 -6.36
C TYR A 55 -1.58 2.57 -5.11
N GLU A 56 -0.91 2.77 -3.97
CA GLU A 56 -1.22 2.07 -2.71
C GLU A 56 -2.64 2.36 -2.20
N GLU A 57 -3.06 3.63 -2.25
CA GLU A 57 -4.41 4.04 -1.89
C GLU A 57 -5.44 3.39 -2.80
N VAL A 58 -5.17 3.33 -4.11
CA VAL A 58 -6.11 2.76 -5.09
C VAL A 58 -6.26 1.26 -4.91
N ILE A 59 -5.17 0.51 -4.76
CA ILE A 59 -5.27 -0.94 -4.52
C ILE A 59 -5.89 -1.27 -3.17
N SER A 60 -5.83 -0.36 -2.19
CA SER A 60 -6.56 -0.54 -0.92
C SER A 60 -8.08 -0.50 -1.10
N ILE A 61 -8.56 0.17 -2.16
CA ILE A 61 -9.99 0.33 -2.49
C ILE A 61 -10.44 -0.73 -3.51
N LEU A 62 -9.67 -0.90 -4.59
CA LEU A 62 -10.03 -1.73 -5.74
C LEU A 62 -9.48 -3.16 -5.64
N GLY A 63 -8.45 -3.36 -4.80
CA GLY A 63 -7.61 -4.55 -4.81
C GLY A 63 -6.46 -4.43 -5.81
N ALA A 64 -5.39 -5.19 -5.53
CA ALA A 64 -4.30 -5.36 -6.48
C ALA A 64 -4.80 -6.10 -7.73
N SER A 65 -4.32 -5.68 -8.89
CA SER A 65 -4.75 -6.20 -10.19
C SER A 65 -3.55 -6.32 -11.13
N LYS A 66 -3.79 -6.82 -12.33
CA LYS A 66 -2.76 -7.06 -13.34
C LYS A 66 -2.05 -5.78 -13.76
N ASP A 67 -0.73 -5.74 -13.53
CA ASP A 67 0.16 -4.77 -14.17
C ASP A 67 0.41 -5.20 -15.63
N ILE A 68 0.09 -4.33 -16.57
CA ILE A 68 0.35 -4.50 -18.02
C ILE A 68 1.50 -3.61 -18.50
N GLY A 69 2.08 -2.80 -17.62
CA GLY A 69 3.19 -1.89 -17.86
C GLY A 69 4.57 -2.49 -17.58
N SER A 70 4.66 -3.78 -17.25
CA SER A 70 5.94 -4.46 -16.94
C SER A 70 6.72 -3.79 -15.81
N GLY A 71 6.04 -3.42 -14.72
CA GLY A 71 6.63 -2.73 -13.57
C GLY A 71 6.54 -1.20 -13.65
N LEU A 72 5.90 -0.65 -14.70
CA LEU A 72 5.58 0.77 -14.81
C LEU A 72 4.25 1.14 -14.11
N TYR A 73 3.64 0.20 -13.37
CA TYR A 73 2.40 0.41 -12.64
C TYR A 73 1.27 0.91 -13.56
N ILE A 74 1.09 0.23 -14.68
CA ILE A 74 -0.05 0.45 -15.58
C ILE A 74 -1.04 -0.66 -15.29
N ILE A 75 -2.04 -0.35 -14.46
CA ILE A 75 -2.86 -1.37 -13.81
C ILE A 75 -4.18 -1.52 -14.56
N GLN A 76 -4.46 -2.72 -15.05
CA GLN A 76 -5.70 -3.03 -15.75
C GLN A 76 -6.76 -3.54 -14.79
N TYR A 77 -7.98 -3.02 -14.91
CA TYR A 77 -9.15 -3.44 -14.16
C TYR A 77 -10.32 -3.76 -15.10
N GLU A 78 -11.31 -4.46 -14.57
CA GLU A 78 -12.60 -4.69 -15.22
C GLU A 78 -13.71 -4.06 -14.38
N TYR A 79 -14.62 -3.34 -14.99
CA TYR A 79 -15.82 -2.86 -14.34
C TYR A 79 -16.88 -3.97 -14.30
N THR A 80 -17.82 -3.92 -13.37
CA THR A 80 -18.82 -5.00 -13.17
C THR A 80 -19.70 -5.33 -14.37
N ASP A 81 -19.74 -4.46 -15.39
CA ASP A 81 -20.45 -4.68 -16.66
C ASP A 81 -19.58 -5.34 -17.75
N GLY A 82 -18.33 -5.68 -17.43
CA GLY A 82 -17.35 -6.28 -18.34
C GLY A 82 -16.48 -5.28 -19.11
N GLN A 83 -16.67 -3.96 -18.93
CA GLN A 83 -15.80 -2.95 -19.55
C GLN A 83 -14.43 -2.92 -18.88
N ARG A 84 -13.34 -2.95 -19.66
CA ARG A 84 -11.97 -2.83 -19.12
C ARG A 84 -11.49 -1.40 -19.16
N PHE A 85 -10.73 -1.02 -18.14
CA PHE A 85 -10.07 0.27 -18.04
C PHE A 85 -8.69 0.13 -17.40
N THR A 86 -7.87 1.15 -17.58
CA THR A 86 -6.48 1.15 -17.11
C THR A 86 -6.26 2.38 -16.24
N LEU A 87 -5.45 2.24 -15.19
CA LEU A 87 -4.95 3.35 -14.39
C LEU A 87 -3.44 3.41 -14.56
N ASP A 88 -2.93 4.55 -15.00
CA ASP A 88 -1.51 4.77 -15.28
C ASP A 88 -0.87 5.56 -14.12
N PHE A 89 0.01 4.88 -13.38
CA PHE A 89 0.79 5.48 -12.31
C PHE A 89 2.25 5.73 -12.71
N SER A 90 2.58 5.69 -14.01
CA SER A 90 3.94 5.91 -14.52
C SER A 90 4.37 7.38 -14.48
N SER A 91 3.47 8.29 -14.06
CA SER A 91 3.77 9.70 -13.86
C SER A 91 4.87 9.88 -12.80
N TYR A 92 5.56 11.03 -12.86
CA TYR A 92 6.64 11.35 -11.92
C TYR A 92 6.21 11.30 -10.44
N ASP A 93 4.97 11.68 -10.15
CA ASP A 93 4.38 11.70 -8.82
C ASP A 93 3.70 10.39 -8.42
N GLY A 94 3.53 9.43 -9.35
CA GLY A 94 2.91 8.13 -9.08
C GLY A 94 1.44 8.22 -8.67
N LEU A 95 0.72 9.19 -9.22
CA LEU A 95 -0.66 9.50 -8.86
C LEU A 95 -1.62 9.23 -10.02
N ILE A 96 -2.88 8.90 -9.69
CA ILE A 96 -3.97 8.91 -10.67
C ILE A 96 -4.03 10.26 -11.37
N THR A 97 -3.97 10.22 -12.70
CA THR A 97 -4.12 11.41 -13.55
C THR A 97 -5.56 11.91 -13.56
N GLU A 98 -5.75 13.20 -13.86
CA GLU A 98 -7.10 13.76 -14.05
C GLU A 98 -7.84 13.13 -15.24
N GLU A 99 -7.12 12.55 -16.20
CA GLU A 99 -7.69 11.84 -17.35
C GLU A 99 -8.28 10.50 -16.91
N ASP A 100 -7.49 9.66 -16.24
CA ASP A 100 -7.92 8.38 -15.68
C ASP A 100 -9.11 8.57 -14.73
N TYR A 101 -9.05 9.60 -13.89
CA TYR A 101 -10.15 9.94 -13.00
C TYR A 101 -11.45 10.24 -13.75
N LYS A 102 -11.38 11.00 -14.86
CA LYS A 102 -12.55 11.27 -15.70
C LYS A 102 -13.08 10.01 -16.37
N GLU A 103 -12.21 9.08 -16.77
CA GLU A 103 -12.63 7.79 -17.32
C GLU A 103 -13.41 6.98 -16.28
N ILE A 104 -12.92 6.89 -15.04
CA ILE A 104 -13.65 6.27 -13.93
C ILE A 104 -15.02 6.92 -13.76
N ARG A 105 -15.10 8.26 -13.78
CA ARG A 105 -16.37 8.98 -13.65
C ARG A 105 -17.31 8.77 -14.82
N LYS A 106 -16.78 8.58 -16.03
CA LYS A 106 -17.59 8.22 -17.20
C LYS A 106 -18.15 6.81 -17.06
N LEU A 107 -17.33 5.85 -16.63
CA LEU A 107 -17.75 4.45 -16.46
C LEU A 107 -18.91 4.30 -15.48
N ILE A 108 -18.84 4.93 -14.30
CA ILE A 108 -19.87 4.77 -13.27
C ILE A 108 -21.16 5.57 -13.54
N ASN A 109 -21.12 6.52 -14.48
CA ASN A 109 -22.25 7.37 -14.86
C ASN A 109 -22.83 7.03 -16.24
N SER A 110 -22.24 6.06 -16.95
CA SER A 110 -22.79 5.48 -18.17
C SER A 110 -23.98 4.58 -17.88
#